data_AF-A0A935S2L2-F1
#
_entry.id   AF-A0A935S2L2-F1
#
_cell.length_a   1.000
_cell.length_b   1.000
_cell.length_c   1.000
_cell.angle_alpha   90.00
_cell.angle_beta   90.00
_cell.angle_gamma   90.00
#
_symmetry.space_group_name_H-M   'P 1'
#
loop_
_entity.id
_entity.type
_entity.pdbx_description
1 polymer ?
#
loop_
_entity_poly.entity_id
_entity_poly.type
_entity_poly.pdbx_seq_one_letter_code
_entity_poly.pdbx_strand_id
1 'polypeptide(L)'
;MGTTIGINSMILFAACFIFFDYKLDTTSLNGRFLNKVFWLIQGALFLFWLSLNFAGIKKGIWQLSDQQSTYSEMMESLQPYFITFFCAGSLLFIGMCLLVYKLLKFARSNKIITTTIKT
;
A
#
# COMPACT_ATOMS: atom_id res chain seq x y z
N MET A 1 -6.30 -5.43 -10.68
CA MET A 1 -5.65 -4.11 -10.56
C MET A 1 -4.83 -3.93 -9.27
N GLY A 2 -5.11 -4.64 -8.17
CA GLY A 2 -4.34 -4.49 -6.92
C GLY A 2 -2.84 -4.84 -7.04
N THR A 3 -2.49 -5.85 -7.82
CA THR A 3 -1.09 -6.26 -8.07
C THR A 3 -0.29 -5.16 -8.78
N THR A 4 -0.94 -4.38 -9.65
CA THR A 4 -0.32 -3.26 -10.39
C THR A 4 0.04 -2.11 -9.44
N ILE A 5 -0.81 -1.81 -8.45
CA ILE A 5 -0.55 -0.82 -7.40
C ILE A 5 0.64 -1.28 -6.54
N GLY A 6 0.68 -2.56 -6.17
CA GLY A 6 1.78 -3.10 -5.37
C GLY A 6 3.13 -3.00 -6.06
N ILE A 7 3.26 -3.57 -7.26
CA ILE A 7 4.56 -3.66 -7.97
C ILE A 7 5.09 -2.28 -8.35
N ASN A 8 4.27 -1.44 -8.99
CA ASN A 8 4.74 -0.15 -9.51
C ASN A 8 5.17 0.80 -8.39
N SER A 9 4.38 0.89 -7.31
CA SER A 9 4.71 1.77 -6.21
C SER A 9 5.94 1.28 -5.44
N MET A 10 6.11 -0.03 -5.23
CA MET A 10 7.26 -0.56 -4.50
C MET A 10 8.58 -0.37 -5.23
N ILE A 11 8.61 -0.60 -6.56
CA ILE A 11 9.79 -0.35 -7.37
C ILE A 11 10.14 1.14 -7.37
N LEU A 12 9.14 2.01 -7.47
CA LEU A 12 9.36 3.46 -7.44
C LEU A 12 9.92 3.92 -6.09
N PHE A 13 9.38 3.41 -4.97
CA PHE A 13 9.94 3.68 -3.65
C PHE A 13 11.37 3.18 -3.50
N ALA A 14 11.68 1.98 -3.96
CA ALA A 14 13.03 1.44 -3.94
C ALA A 14 14.01 2.33 -4.72
N ALA A 15 13.62 2.75 -5.93
CA ALA A 15 14.41 3.69 -6.73
C ALA A 15 14.64 5.01 -5.98
N CYS A 16 13.61 5.58 -5.35
CA CYS A 16 13.78 6.78 -4.54
C CYS A 16 14.77 6.59 -3.38
N PHE A 17 14.67 5.50 -2.62
CA PHE A 17 15.60 5.24 -1.51
C PHE A 17 17.05 5.13 -1.99
N ILE A 18 17.28 4.55 -3.18
CA ILE A 18 18.61 4.50 -3.81
C ILE A 18 19.08 5.90 -4.23
N PHE A 19 18.25 6.67 -4.94
CA PHE A 19 18.63 8.00 -5.44
C PHE A 19 18.95 9.01 -4.34
N PHE A 20 18.29 8.92 -3.19
CA PHE A 20 18.55 9.81 -2.07
C PHE A 20 19.74 9.36 -1.20
N ASP A 21 20.46 8.30 -1.56
CA ASP A 21 21.52 7.67 -0.75
C ASP A 21 21.07 7.43 0.70
N TYR A 22 19.83 6.94 0.85
CA TYR A 22 19.28 6.66 2.16
C TYR A 22 20.02 5.45 2.75
N LYS A 23 21.04 5.70 3.57
CA LYS A 23 21.74 4.65 4.31
C LYS A 23 20.80 4.03 5.34
N LEU A 24 20.20 2.91 4.96
CA LEU A 24 19.34 2.13 5.84
C LEU A 24 20.22 1.40 6.86
N ASP A 25 20.56 2.08 7.95
CA ASP A 25 21.11 1.39 9.11
C ASP A 25 19.98 0.62 9.80
N THR A 26 19.94 -0.70 9.56
CA THR A 26 18.92 -1.62 10.08
C THR A 26 18.97 -1.76 11.61
N THR A 27 20.08 -1.36 12.23
CA THR A 27 20.22 -1.32 13.69
C THR A 27 19.62 -0.05 14.30
N SER A 28 19.50 1.03 13.51
CA SER A 28 18.89 2.28 13.93
C SER A 28 17.37 2.19 14.12
N LEU A 29 16.83 3.02 15.03
CA LEU A 29 15.39 3.13 15.26
C LEU A 29 14.60 3.47 13.99
N ASN A 30 15.20 4.25 13.07
CA ASN A 30 14.58 4.60 11.79
C ASN A 30 14.52 3.40 10.83
N GLY A 31 15.55 2.55 10.78
CA GLY A 31 15.57 1.36 9.93
C GLY A 31 14.52 0.32 10.36
N ARG A 32 14.40 0.06 11.66
CA ARG A 32 13.38 -0.85 12.21
C ARG A 32 11.96 -0.33 11.98
N PHE A 33 11.74 0.98 12.09
CA PHE A 33 10.45 1.61 11.79
C PHE A 33 10.06 1.45 10.32
N LEU A 34 10.98 1.73 9.40
CA LEU A 34 10.73 1.57 7.96
C LEU A 34 10.40 0.13 7.59
N ASN A 35 11.09 -0.85 8.19
CA ASN A 35 10.80 -2.26 7.95
C ASN A 35 9.39 -2.66 8.44
N LYS A 36 8.96 -2.14 9.61
CA LYS A 36 7.59 -2.36 10.11
C LYS A 36 6.54 -1.74 9.18
N VAL A 37 6.78 -0.51 8.70
CA VAL A 37 5.88 0.16 7.75
C VAL A 37 5.82 -0.60 6.42
N PHE A 38 6.95 -1.10 5.92
CA PHE A 38 7.01 -1.92 4.72
C PHE A 38 6.16 -3.18 4.87
N TRP A 39 6.34 -3.95 5.93
CA TRP A 39 5.53 -5.14 6.19
C TRP A 39 4.05 -4.84 6.37
N LEU A 40 3.70 -3.72 7.01
CA LEU A 40 2.33 -3.26 7.13
C LEU A 40 1.71 -3.01 5.75
N ILE A 41 2.41 -2.32 4.85
CA ILE A 41 1.92 -2.05 3.48
C ILE A 41 1.75 -3.36 2.71
N GLN A 42 2.68 -4.31 2.83
CA GLN A 42 2.58 -5.61 2.16
C GLN A 42 1.39 -6.42 2.67
N GLY A 43 1.15 -6.44 4.00
CA GLY A 43 -0.03 -7.06 4.58
C GLY A 43 -1.34 -6.41 4.11
N ALA A 44 -1.36 -5.07 4.04
CA ALA A 44 -2.50 -4.32 3.54
C ALA A 44 -2.80 -4.61 2.06
N LEU A 45 -1.76 -4.66 1.24
CA LEU A 45 -1.84 -5.01 -0.19
C LEU A 45 -2.41 -6.41 -0.37
N PHE A 46 -1.96 -7.37 0.42
CA PHE A 46 -2.45 -8.73 0.37
C PHE A 46 -3.95 -8.80 0.72
N LEU A 47 -4.36 -8.15 1.82
CA LEU A 47 -5.76 -8.11 2.24
C LEU A 47 -6.65 -7.38 1.22
N PHE A 48 -6.17 -6.27 0.68
CA PHE A 48 -6.84 -5.51 -0.38
C PHE A 48 -7.06 -6.35 -1.64
N TRP A 49 -6.02 -7.06 -2.08
CA TRP A 49 -6.08 -7.96 -3.22
C TRP A 49 -7.06 -9.12 -2.98
N LEU A 50 -7.01 -9.72 -1.80
CA LEU A 50 -7.85 -10.85 -1.42
C LEU A 50 -9.34 -10.44 -1.38
N SER A 51 -9.65 -9.26 -0.82
CA SER A 51 -11.02 -8.72 -0.80
C SER A 51 -11.63 -8.58 -2.20
N LEU A 52 -10.84 -8.03 -3.15
CA LEU A 52 -11.28 -7.89 -4.54
C LEU A 52 -11.50 -9.24 -5.23
N ASN A 53 -10.66 -10.23 -4.97
CA ASN A 53 -10.82 -11.56 -5.57
C ASN A 53 -12.10 -12.23 -5.07
N PHE A 54 -12.37 -12.19 -3.76
CA PHE A 54 -13.60 -12.77 -3.22
C PHE A 54 -14.86 -12.06 -3.73
N ALA A 55 -14.85 -10.72 -3.78
CA ALA A 55 -15.94 -9.95 -4.36
C ALA A 55 -16.14 -10.30 -5.85
N GLY A 56 -15.05 -10.42 -6.61
CA GLY A 56 -15.07 -10.80 -8.02
C GLY A 56 -15.62 -12.21 -8.26
N ILE A 57 -15.21 -13.18 -7.44
CA ILE A 57 -15.70 -14.57 -7.53
C ILE A 57 -17.19 -14.63 -7.21
N LYS A 58 -17.64 -14.00 -6.11
CA LYS A 58 -19.06 -13.93 -5.73
C LYS A 58 -19.91 -13.35 -6.86
N LYS A 59 -19.47 -12.22 -7.43
CA LYS A 59 -20.14 -11.58 -8.56
C LYS A 59 -20.14 -12.47 -9.80
N GLY A 60 -19.02 -13.14 -10.10
CA GLY A 60 -18.89 -14.05 -11.24
C GLY A 60 -19.83 -15.26 -11.14
N ILE A 61 -19.92 -15.89 -9.96
CA ILE A 61 -20.85 -17.00 -9.71
C ILE A 61 -22.29 -16.55 -9.92
N TRP A 62 -22.65 -15.36 -9.42
CA TRP A 62 -23.99 -14.80 -9.62
C TRP A 62 -24.30 -14.56 -11.11
N GLN A 63 -23.35 -14.03 -11.89
CA GLN A 63 -23.52 -13.81 -13.32
C GLN A 63 -23.71 -15.10 -14.13
N LEU A 64 -23.15 -16.21 -13.65
CA LEU A 64 -23.21 -17.53 -14.30
C LEU A 64 -24.39 -18.39 -13.81
N SER A 65 -25.15 -17.95 -12.81
CA SER A 65 -26.27 -18.71 -12.26
C SER A 65 -27.54 -18.50 -13.09
N ASP A 66 -28.26 -19.59 -13.40
CA ASP A 66 -29.52 -19.55 -14.15
C ASP A 66 -30.69 -18.97 -13.33
N GLN A 67 -30.62 -19.03 -11.99
CA GLN A 67 -31.56 -18.39 -11.07
C GLN A 67 -30.88 -17.20 -10.41
N GLN A 68 -30.84 -16.07 -11.12
CA GLN A 68 -30.27 -14.85 -10.60
C GLN A 68 -31.20 -14.27 -9.53
N SER A 69 -30.71 -14.24 -8.29
CA SER A 69 -31.28 -13.36 -7.27
C SER A 69 -31.25 -11.91 -7.76
N THR A 70 -32.08 -11.05 -7.20
CA THR A 70 -32.12 -9.65 -7.66
C THR A 70 -30.76 -8.98 -7.46
N TYR A 71 -30.42 -8.03 -8.35
CA TYR A 71 -29.14 -7.32 -8.28
C TYR A 71 -28.89 -6.67 -6.91
N SER A 72 -29.95 -6.21 -6.24
CA SER A 72 -29.90 -5.64 -4.89
C SER A 72 -29.40 -6.64 -3.85
N GLU A 73 -29.93 -7.87 -3.85
CA GLU A 73 -29.50 -8.93 -2.93
C GLU A 73 -28.05 -9.36 -3.16
N MET A 74 -27.62 -9.41 -4.43
CA MET A 74 -26.21 -9.64 -4.77
C MET A 74 -25.33 -8.53 -4.21
N MET A 75 -25.71 -7.26 -4.39
CA MET A 75 -24.93 -6.11 -3.90
C MET A 75 -24.83 -6.09 -2.37
N GLU A 76 -25.91 -6.44 -1.67
CA GLU A 76 -25.92 -6.57 -0.21
C GLU A 76 -24.93 -7.65 0.26
N SER A 77 -24.89 -8.80 -0.42
CA SER A 77 -23.94 -9.87 -0.12
C SER A 77 -22.46 -9.49 -0.34
N LEU A 78 -22.20 -8.48 -1.19
CA LEU A 78 -20.86 -7.98 -1.52
C LEU A 78 -20.38 -6.89 -0.56
N GLN A 79 -21.30 -6.25 0.18
CA GLN A 79 -21.01 -5.16 1.12
C GLN A 79 -19.85 -5.43 2.10
N PRO A 80 -19.75 -6.59 2.79
CA PRO A 80 -18.65 -6.83 3.72
C PRO A 80 -17.27 -6.85 3.05
N TYR A 81 -17.21 -7.29 1.79
CA TYR A 81 -15.97 -7.28 1.02
C TYR A 81 -15.58 -5.84 0.61
N PHE A 82 -16.55 -4.97 0.31
CA PHE A 82 -16.26 -3.56 0.05
C PHE A 82 -15.81 -2.80 1.29
N ILE A 83 -16.37 -3.11 2.46
CA ILE A 83 -15.91 -2.54 3.74
C ILE A 83 -14.46 -2.97 4.02
N THR A 84 -14.16 -4.26 3.87
CA THR A 84 -12.80 -4.79 4.05
C THR A 84 -11.82 -4.15 3.07
N PHE A 85 -12.24 -3.97 1.81
CA PHE A 85 -11.47 -3.28 0.79
C PHE A 85 -11.16 -1.83 1.18
N PHE A 86 -12.16 -1.10 1.68
CA PHE A 86 -11.98 0.30 2.09
C PHE A 86 -11.03 0.42 3.29
N CYS A 87 -11.19 -0.44 4.30
CA CYS A 87 -10.29 -0.47 5.46
C CYS A 87 -8.85 -0.80 5.06
N ALA A 88 -8.66 -1.83 4.22
CA ALA A 88 -7.34 -2.21 3.72
C ALA A 88 -6.70 -1.10 2.87
N GLY A 89 -7.49 -0.45 2.01
CA GLY A 89 -7.05 0.68 1.18
C GLY A 89 -6.65 1.90 2.00
N SER A 90 -7.39 2.21 3.06
CA SER A 90 -7.07 3.31 3.98
C SER A 90 -5.75 3.06 4.72
N LEU A 91 -5.56 1.83 5.20
CA LEU A 91 -4.33 1.42 5.89
C LEU A 91 -3.12 1.43 4.94
N LEU A 92 -3.29 0.98 3.69
CA LEU A 92 -2.29 1.08 2.64
C LEU A 92 -1.91 2.55 2.36
N PHE A 93 -2.91 3.44 2.22
CA PHE A 93 -2.70 4.86 2.00
C PHE A 93 -1.88 5.51 3.12
N ILE A 94 -2.24 5.23 4.38
CA ILE A 94 -1.49 5.72 5.56
C ILE A 94 -0.04 5.23 5.51
N GLY A 95 0.19 3.95 5.21
CA GLY A 95 1.53 3.39 5.10
C GLY A 95 2.37 4.09 4.02
N MET A 96 1.79 4.33 2.84
CA MET A 96 2.47 5.05 1.75
C MET A 96 2.79 6.50 2.14
N CYS A 97 1.86 7.22 2.77
CA CYS A 97 2.10 8.58 3.26
C CYS A 97 3.26 8.63 4.26
N LEU A 98 3.37 7.64 5.16
CA LEU A 98 4.48 7.54 6.11
C LEU A 98 5.83 7.35 5.43
N LEU A 99 5.91 6.50 4.39
CA LEU A 99 7.13 6.31 3.61
C LEU A 99 7.54 7.61 2.90
N VAL A 100 6.60 8.27 2.23
CA VAL A 100 6.83 9.55 1.54
C VAL A 100 7.32 10.61 2.54
N TYR A 101 6.66 10.74 3.69
CA TYR A 101 7.05 11.71 4.71
C TYR A 101 8.47 11.48 5.22
N LYS A 102 8.84 10.22 5.51
CA LYS A 102 10.19 9.87 5.96
C LYS A 102 11.24 10.19 4.90
N LEU A 103 10.97 9.84 3.65
CA LEU A 103 11.85 10.12 2.52
C LEU A 103 12.04 11.63 2.31
N LEU A 104 10.95 12.41 2.31
CA LEU A 104 11.01 13.88 2.16
C LEU A 104 11.74 14.55 3.32
N LYS A 105 11.49 14.12 4.56
CA LYS A 105 12.20 14.64 5.73
C LYS A 105 13.70 14.38 5.64
N PHE A 106 14.09 13.18 5.20
CA PHE A 106 15.49 12.84 4.98
C PHE A 106 16.12 13.66 3.86
N ALA A 107 15.46 13.76 2.70
CA ALA A 107 15.93 14.54 1.57
C ALA A 107 16.16 16.03 1.93
N ARG A 108 15.23 16.62 2.71
CA ARG A 108 15.37 17.99 3.21
C ARG A 108 16.55 18.14 4.17
N SER A 109 16.72 17.20 5.09
CA SER A 109 17.83 17.22 6.06
C SER A 109 19.19 17.08 5.38
N ASN A 110 19.30 16.19 4.38
CA ASN A 110 20.55 15.95 3.65
C ASN A 110 20.96 17.19 2.84
N LYS A 111 20.00 17.85 2.19
CA LYS A 111 20.26 19.08 1.42
C LYS A 111 20.83 20.22 2.27
N ILE A 112 20.43 20.34 3.54
CA ILE A 112 20.95 21.36 4.48
C ILE A 112 22.43 21.08 4.81
N ILE A 113 22.79 19.82 5.04
CA ILE A 113 24.16 19.44 5.41
C ILE A 113 25.13 19.66 4.25
N THR A 114 24.73 19.36 3.01
CA THR A 114 25.58 19.59 1.83
C THR A 114 25.85 21.09 1.58
N THR A 115 24.93 21.98 1.97
CA THR A 115 25.15 23.44 1.84
C THR A 115 26.13 23.97 2.86
N THR A 116 26.10 23.49 4.12
CA THR A 116 26.99 23.97 5.20
C THR A 116 28.44 23.53 5.03
N ILE A 117 28.72 22.40 4.36
CA ILE A 117 30.09 21.90 4.16
C ILE A 117 30.81 22.63 3.01
N LYS A 118 30.07 23.38 2.18
CA LYS A 118 30.61 24.09 1.00
C LYS A 118 30.94 25.57 1.22
N THR A 119 30.79 26.07 2.44
CA THR A 119 31.15 27.42 2.89
C THR A 119 32.28 27.35 3.90
#